data_AF-K3WBK8-F1
#
_entry.id   AF-K3WBK8-F1
#
_cell.length_a   1.000
_cell.length_b   1.000
_cell.length_c   1.000
_cell.angle_alpha   90.00
_cell.angle_beta   90.00
_cell.angle_gamma   90.00
#
_symmetry.space_group_name_H-M   'P 1'
#
loop_
_entity.id
_entity.type
_entity.pdbx_description
1 polymer ?
#
loop_
_entity_poly.entity_id
_entity_poly.type
_entity_poly.pdbx_seq_one_letter_code
_entity_poly.pdbx_strand_id
1 'polypeptide(L)'
;MECIPQNKDCGVEVVTKISAVANAALSTASVGVFGHITKTVKGLDVAVRCGKQLYDIVQKILEHIADIEEKQPKTTKEQLVTLLMKSDFAVIDLPLAVTTCIGSSIANAFSTASEIVTPVKNIINAVIEKRAAALEPKTFVELSTTAGVKQVGKMPATEVSKLDKVITCGGELKSIVDKVIAKVNEIKEKAPASPVDAIRLSLTTSELFLVDIPQATNDCIPKSTKDFYAVRDQVRKSFQTIIDKVIDSSSDTATKTEKPLKKRDYALKVASFGLDAIAFFDPTGIAAMAREFIQKICGPTQFIGEVDDGPLEKALGLHTIGKAFETSNGAYKKKGDGKVKLTFISNDNENVEVNIFSAGQLIDTVKLENGVVKKWEKSMKEMQDKTLYLDRWRPGFLRIPGTGGGSLVMWIPHSSQGGHVDLTVSVNVS
;
A
#
# COMPACT_ATOMS: atom_id res chain seq x y z
N MET A 1 -7.88 22.89 5.39
CA MET A 1 -6.80 23.35 4.51
C MET A 1 -7.26 23.15 3.08
N GLU A 2 -7.39 24.25 2.35
CA GLU A 2 -7.85 24.28 0.96
C GLU A 2 -6.83 23.59 0.04
N CYS A 3 -7.33 22.72 -0.84
CA CYS A 3 -6.52 22.14 -1.89
C CYS A 3 -6.24 23.21 -2.97
N ILE A 4 -4.97 23.30 -3.38
CA ILE A 4 -4.45 24.27 -4.35
C ILE A 4 -5.22 24.16 -5.68
N PRO A 5 -5.60 25.29 -6.32
CA PRO A 5 -6.36 25.27 -7.57
C PRO A 5 -5.46 24.81 -8.72
N GLN A 6 -5.79 23.66 -9.33
CA GLN A 6 -5.25 23.32 -10.65
C GLN A 6 -6.16 23.90 -11.72
N ASN A 7 -5.93 25.15 -12.07
CA ASN A 7 -6.41 25.72 -13.33
C ASN A 7 -5.22 26.37 -14.04
N LYS A 8 -4.73 25.72 -15.10
CA LYS A 8 -4.14 26.28 -16.33
C LYS A 8 -3.70 25.13 -17.23
N ASP A 9 -4.14 25.20 -18.48
CA ASP A 9 -3.86 24.29 -19.60
C ASP A 9 -2.48 23.62 -19.54
N CYS A 10 -2.45 22.31 -19.30
CA CYS A 10 -1.25 21.47 -19.35
C CYS A 10 -1.43 20.39 -20.43
N GLY A 11 -1.50 20.82 -21.69
CA GLY A 11 -1.85 19.94 -22.81
C GLY A 11 -0.70 19.14 -23.46
N VAL A 12 0.58 19.46 -23.26
CA VAL A 12 1.62 18.91 -24.16
C VAL A 12 2.91 18.43 -23.48
N GLU A 13 3.08 18.57 -22.17
CA GLU A 13 4.34 18.23 -21.49
C GLU A 13 4.16 17.16 -20.40
N VAL A 14 3.34 16.16 -20.70
CA VAL A 14 2.70 15.32 -19.68
C VAL A 14 3.50 14.04 -19.38
N VAL A 15 4.23 13.43 -20.32
CA VAL A 15 4.84 12.10 -20.06
C VAL A 15 6.10 12.16 -19.18
N THR A 16 6.99 13.14 -19.39
CA THR A 16 8.22 13.30 -18.59
C THR A 16 8.03 14.19 -17.36
N LYS A 17 7.02 15.07 -17.33
CA LYS A 17 6.67 15.82 -16.12
C LYS A 17 5.68 15.08 -15.23
N ILE A 18 4.85 14.14 -15.70
CA ILE A 18 4.04 13.32 -14.79
C ILE A 18 4.94 12.53 -13.84
N SER A 19 6.03 11.92 -14.31
CA SER A 19 6.93 11.17 -13.41
C SER A 19 7.65 12.10 -12.43
N ALA A 20 8.16 13.25 -12.89
CA ALA A 20 8.84 14.22 -12.03
C ALA A 20 7.89 14.92 -11.04
N VAL A 21 6.67 15.27 -11.47
CA VAL A 21 5.63 15.92 -10.65
C VAL A 21 4.92 14.90 -9.76
N ALA A 22 4.69 13.66 -10.22
CA ALA A 22 4.20 12.57 -9.37
C ALA A 22 5.24 12.24 -8.31
N ASN A 23 6.54 12.11 -8.62
CA ASN A 23 7.58 11.86 -7.62
C ASN A 23 7.74 13.03 -6.63
N ALA A 24 7.63 14.28 -7.09
CA ALA A 24 7.65 15.46 -6.23
C ALA A 24 6.39 15.57 -5.33
N ALA A 25 5.21 15.19 -5.85
CA ALA A 25 3.96 15.16 -5.09
C ALA A 25 3.90 13.95 -4.13
N LEU A 26 4.40 12.78 -4.54
CA LEU A 26 4.56 11.58 -3.72
C LEU A 26 5.50 11.85 -2.55
N SER A 27 6.64 12.52 -2.77
CA SER A 27 7.61 12.84 -1.72
C SER A 27 7.09 13.87 -0.70
N THR A 28 6.34 14.90 -1.12
CA THR A 28 5.75 15.88 -0.19
C THR A 28 4.52 15.34 0.55
N ALA A 29 3.66 14.58 -0.12
CA ALA A 29 2.52 13.92 0.52
C ALA A 29 2.96 12.83 1.51
N SER A 30 3.98 12.03 1.16
CA SER A 30 4.49 10.95 2.00
C SER A 30 5.12 11.45 3.31
N VAL A 31 5.77 12.62 3.34
CA VAL A 31 6.33 13.18 4.59
C VAL A 31 5.23 13.54 5.60
N GLY A 32 4.14 14.15 5.14
CA GLY A 32 3.00 14.50 5.99
C GLY A 32 2.27 13.27 6.52
N VAL A 33 2.04 12.28 5.65
CA VAL A 33 1.43 10.99 6.01
C VAL A 33 2.32 10.22 6.97
N PHE A 34 3.64 10.12 6.71
CA PHE A 34 4.59 9.44 7.59
C PHE A 34 4.66 10.05 8.99
N GLY A 35 4.64 11.37 9.10
CA GLY A 35 4.56 12.07 10.38
C GLY A 35 3.30 11.72 11.17
N HIS A 36 2.19 11.39 10.51
CA HIS A 36 0.98 10.91 11.16
C HIS A 36 1.02 9.42 11.47
N ILE A 37 1.54 8.57 10.55
CA ILE A 37 1.78 7.14 10.80
C ILE A 37 2.56 6.97 12.10
N THR A 38 3.69 7.66 12.21
CA THR A 38 4.56 7.58 13.38
C THR A 38 3.88 8.07 14.66
N LYS A 39 2.98 9.07 14.58
CA LYS A 39 2.15 9.50 15.72
C LYS A 39 1.12 8.44 16.11
N THR A 40 0.39 7.88 15.15
CA THR A 40 -0.60 6.82 15.42
C THR A 40 0.06 5.60 16.05
N VAL A 41 1.20 5.16 15.51
CA VAL A 41 1.99 4.08 16.10
C VAL A 41 2.38 4.46 17.52
N LYS A 42 2.99 5.63 17.76
CA LYS A 42 3.37 6.09 19.12
C LYS A 42 2.19 6.19 20.10
N GLY A 43 1.00 6.51 19.60
CA GLY A 43 -0.24 6.58 20.39
C GLY A 43 -0.82 5.23 20.80
N LEU A 44 -0.40 4.12 20.17
CA LEU A 44 -0.75 2.78 20.63
C LEU A 44 -0.09 2.47 21.99
N ASP A 45 -0.73 1.59 22.74
CA ASP A 45 -0.14 1.09 23.97
C ASP A 45 1.15 0.29 23.67
N VAL A 46 2.22 0.56 24.43
CA VAL A 46 3.54 -0.07 24.24
C VAL A 46 3.45 -1.59 24.37
N ALA A 47 2.62 -2.12 25.28
CA ALA A 47 2.41 -3.56 25.44
C ALA A 47 1.73 -4.16 24.21
N VAL A 48 0.74 -3.46 23.65
CA VAL A 48 0.05 -3.93 22.43
C VAL A 48 1.00 -3.98 21.24
N ARG A 49 1.83 -2.95 21.03
CA ARG A 49 2.84 -2.95 19.94
C ARG A 49 3.86 -4.08 20.13
N CYS A 50 4.43 -4.15 21.34
CA CYS A 50 5.42 -5.14 21.74
C CYS A 50 4.92 -6.58 21.49
N GLY A 51 3.73 -6.91 22.02
CA GLY A 51 3.20 -8.26 21.92
C GLY A 51 2.87 -8.67 20.49
N LYS A 52 2.32 -7.76 19.68
CA LYS A 52 2.01 -8.04 18.26
C LYS A 52 3.27 -8.27 17.42
N GLN A 53 4.29 -7.43 17.59
CA GLN A 53 5.58 -7.61 16.91
C GLN A 53 6.24 -8.94 17.29
N LEU A 54 6.28 -9.26 18.59
CA LEU A 54 6.88 -10.51 19.04
C LEU A 54 6.09 -11.73 18.61
N TYR A 55 4.76 -11.66 18.59
CA TYR A 55 3.92 -12.77 18.14
C TYR A 55 4.15 -13.10 16.66
N ASP A 56 4.18 -12.09 15.78
CA ASP A 56 4.48 -12.27 14.35
C ASP A 56 5.87 -12.90 14.13
N ILE A 57 6.88 -12.44 14.87
CA ILE A 57 8.23 -13.01 14.77
C ILE A 57 8.24 -14.47 15.23
N VAL A 58 7.56 -14.81 16.34
CA VAL A 58 7.46 -16.19 16.83
C VAL A 58 6.78 -17.09 15.80
N GLN A 59 5.73 -16.60 15.14
CA GLN A 59 5.05 -17.32 14.07
C GLN A 59 6.00 -17.60 12.89
N LYS A 60 6.73 -16.59 12.43
CA LYS A 60 7.72 -16.76 11.33
C LYS A 60 8.87 -17.67 11.69
N ILE A 61 9.31 -17.67 12.96
CA ILE A 61 10.30 -18.64 13.45
C ILE A 61 9.74 -20.06 13.36
N LEU A 62 8.48 -20.29 13.74
CA LEU A 62 7.84 -21.61 13.65
C LEU A 62 7.68 -22.07 12.20
N GLU A 63 7.29 -21.19 11.29
CA GLU A 63 7.24 -21.46 9.85
C GLU A 63 8.63 -21.84 9.31
N HIS A 64 9.69 -21.13 9.75
CA HIS A 64 11.06 -21.45 9.37
C HIS A 64 11.56 -22.77 9.96
N ILE A 65 11.19 -23.10 11.20
CA ILE A 65 11.48 -24.41 11.80
C ILE A 65 10.82 -25.51 10.96
N ALA A 66 9.55 -25.34 10.57
CA ALA A 66 8.84 -26.31 9.73
C ALA A 66 9.55 -26.52 8.38
N ASP A 67 9.99 -25.45 7.72
CA ASP A 67 10.76 -25.52 6.46
C ASP A 67 12.11 -26.25 6.64
N ILE A 68 12.82 -26.01 7.75
CA ILE A 68 14.05 -26.74 8.07
C ILE A 68 13.76 -28.23 8.30
N GLU A 69 12.73 -28.56 9.08
CA GLU A 69 12.38 -29.94 9.40
C GLU A 69 11.90 -30.71 8.16
N GLU A 70 11.21 -30.05 7.23
CA GLU A 70 10.82 -30.61 5.93
C GLU A 70 12.06 -30.93 5.07
N LYS A 71 12.99 -29.98 4.96
CA LYS A 71 14.22 -30.14 4.15
C LYS A 71 15.25 -31.06 4.80
N GLN A 72 15.30 -31.10 6.13
CA GLN A 72 16.29 -31.82 6.93
C GLN A 72 15.61 -32.51 8.14
N PRO A 73 14.95 -33.67 7.93
CA PRO A 73 14.15 -34.33 8.97
C PRO A 73 14.94 -34.83 10.19
N LYS A 74 16.28 -34.85 10.11
CA LYS A 74 17.18 -35.30 11.19
C LYS A 74 17.81 -34.15 11.99
N THR A 75 17.34 -32.92 11.80
CA THR A 75 17.90 -31.75 12.50
C THR A 75 17.65 -31.87 14.01
N THR A 76 18.71 -31.84 14.81
CA THR A 76 18.58 -31.87 16.28
C THR A 76 18.14 -30.53 16.85
N LYS A 77 17.71 -30.50 18.11
CA LYS A 77 17.34 -29.24 18.79
C LYS A 77 18.52 -28.26 18.83
N GLU A 78 19.74 -28.75 19.07
CA GLU A 78 20.95 -27.93 19.13
C GLU A 78 21.31 -27.35 17.75
N GLN A 79 21.07 -28.12 16.69
CA GLN A 79 21.24 -27.65 15.31
C GLN A 79 20.19 -26.58 14.97
N LEU A 80 18.93 -26.78 15.36
CA LEU A 80 17.87 -25.76 15.20
C LEU A 80 18.21 -24.45 15.93
N VAL A 81 18.65 -24.52 17.19
CA VAL A 81 19.12 -23.35 17.95
C VAL A 81 20.24 -22.63 17.20
N THR A 82 21.23 -23.39 16.69
CA THR A 82 22.37 -22.82 15.98
C THR A 82 21.97 -22.12 14.68
N LEU A 83 21.06 -22.72 13.92
CA LEU A 83 20.54 -22.15 12.68
C LEU A 83 19.74 -20.87 12.95
N LEU A 84 18.84 -20.91 13.94
CA LEU A 84 18.01 -19.76 14.30
C LEU A 84 18.83 -18.60 14.87
N MET A 85 19.83 -18.87 15.72
CA MET A 85 20.72 -17.83 16.26
C MET A 85 21.57 -17.13 15.18
N LYS A 86 21.72 -17.73 14.00
CA LYS A 86 22.42 -17.14 12.84
C LYS A 86 21.47 -16.48 11.83
N SER A 87 20.17 -16.63 12.01
CA SER A 87 19.16 -16.07 11.12
C SER A 87 18.92 -14.59 11.38
N ASP A 88 18.32 -13.90 10.41
CA ASP A 88 17.91 -12.49 10.56
C ASP A 88 16.90 -12.31 11.70
N PHE A 89 16.14 -13.34 12.07
CA PHE A 89 15.25 -13.30 13.24
C PHE A 89 16.00 -13.00 14.54
N ALA A 90 17.14 -13.67 14.77
CA ALA A 90 17.91 -13.52 16.00
C ALA A 90 18.82 -12.29 16.00
N VAL A 91 19.24 -11.83 14.81
CA VAL A 91 20.23 -10.75 14.67
C VAL A 91 19.56 -9.38 14.47
N ILE A 92 18.33 -9.35 13.96
CA ILE A 92 17.64 -8.12 13.57
C ILE A 92 16.24 -8.06 14.19
N ASP A 93 15.34 -8.97 13.85
CA ASP A 93 13.91 -8.81 14.15
C ASP A 93 13.60 -8.93 15.65
N LEU A 94 14.05 -9.99 16.33
CA LEU A 94 13.85 -10.18 17.77
C LEU A 94 14.53 -9.06 18.59
N PRO A 95 15.80 -8.67 18.33
CA PRO A 95 16.42 -7.54 19.01
C PRO A 95 15.61 -6.24 18.90
N LEU A 96 15.08 -5.93 17.72
CA LEU A 96 14.29 -4.72 17.51
C LEU A 96 12.93 -4.80 18.22
N ALA A 97 12.22 -5.92 18.14
CA ALA A 97 10.97 -6.11 18.86
C ALA A 97 11.17 -6.03 20.38
N VAL A 98 12.22 -6.65 20.92
CA VAL A 98 12.59 -6.54 22.34
C VAL A 98 12.93 -5.10 22.73
N THR A 99 13.62 -4.36 21.87
CA THR A 99 13.88 -2.93 22.08
C THR A 99 12.58 -2.11 22.17
N THR A 100 11.63 -2.37 21.26
CA THR A 100 10.28 -1.77 21.30
C THR A 100 9.58 -2.07 22.62
N CYS A 101 9.70 -3.29 23.12
CA CYS A 101 9.11 -3.72 24.39
C CYS A 101 9.72 -3.04 25.63
N ILE A 102 11.02 -2.73 25.60
CA ILE A 102 11.72 -2.06 26.70
C ILE A 102 11.44 -0.55 26.69
N GLY A 103 10.97 0.01 25.57
CA GLY A 103 10.72 1.44 25.40
C GLY A 103 11.98 2.26 25.16
N SER A 104 13.09 1.60 24.85
CA SER A 104 14.37 2.22 24.50
C SER A 104 14.38 2.67 23.04
N SER A 105 15.13 3.73 22.72
CA SER A 105 15.36 4.11 21.32
C SER A 105 16.33 3.11 20.65
N ILE A 106 16.16 2.85 19.36
CA ILE A 106 17.06 1.99 18.56
C ILE A 106 18.53 2.49 18.65
N ALA A 107 18.72 3.80 18.81
CA ALA A 107 20.04 4.41 18.99
C ALA A 107 20.75 3.98 20.30
N ASN A 108 19.99 3.58 21.32
CA ASN A 108 20.49 3.12 22.61
C ASN A 108 20.45 1.59 22.74
N ALA A 109 19.85 0.87 21.78
CA ALA A 109 19.70 -0.59 21.85
C ALA A 109 21.06 -1.32 21.87
N PHE A 110 22.10 -0.74 21.25
CA PHE A 110 23.41 -1.38 21.18
C PHE A 110 24.31 -1.14 22.40
N SER A 111 23.90 -0.32 23.40
CA SER A 111 24.70 -0.08 24.61
C SER A 111 24.39 -1.03 25.78
N THR A 112 23.33 -1.85 25.71
CA THR A 112 22.97 -2.86 26.73
C THR A 112 22.77 -4.26 26.13
N ALA A 113 23.83 -4.86 25.58
CA ALA A 113 23.79 -6.15 24.90
C ALA A 113 23.13 -7.28 25.72
N SER A 114 23.27 -7.32 27.04
CA SER A 114 22.69 -8.39 27.88
C SER A 114 21.17 -8.29 28.04
N GLU A 115 20.61 -7.08 28.06
CA GLU A 115 19.16 -6.82 28.20
C GLU A 115 18.38 -7.24 26.95
N ILE A 116 19.05 -7.33 25.81
CA ILE A 116 18.45 -7.71 24.53
C ILE A 116 18.79 -9.16 24.18
N VAL A 117 20.06 -9.56 24.28
CA VAL A 117 20.52 -10.90 23.88
C VAL A 117 19.89 -11.99 24.75
N THR A 118 19.67 -11.73 26.04
CA THR A 118 19.09 -12.73 26.95
C THR A 118 17.63 -13.04 26.59
N PRO A 119 16.73 -12.04 26.44
CA PRO A 119 15.39 -12.31 25.94
C PRO A 119 15.35 -12.97 24.56
N VAL A 120 16.19 -12.54 23.62
CA VAL A 120 16.26 -13.14 22.27
C VAL A 120 16.56 -14.65 22.37
N LYS A 121 17.60 -15.02 23.12
CA LYS A 121 17.98 -16.42 23.31
C LYS A 121 16.88 -17.23 23.99
N ASN A 122 16.26 -16.66 25.03
CA ASN A 122 15.21 -17.33 25.79
C ASN A 122 13.95 -17.55 24.93
N ILE A 123 13.57 -16.57 24.11
CA ILE A 123 12.45 -16.70 23.16
C ILE A 123 12.72 -17.84 22.18
N ILE A 124 13.89 -17.87 21.54
CA ILE A 124 14.24 -18.92 20.57
C ILE A 124 14.15 -20.31 21.22
N ASN A 125 14.72 -20.48 22.41
CA ASN A 125 14.65 -21.74 23.14
C ASN A 125 13.21 -22.12 23.50
N ALA A 126 12.42 -21.18 24.00
CA ALA A 126 11.02 -21.43 24.35
C ALA A 126 10.17 -21.81 23.14
N VAL A 127 10.39 -21.17 21.99
CA VAL A 127 9.68 -21.50 20.73
C VAL A 127 10.05 -22.90 20.24
N ILE A 128 11.33 -23.27 20.32
CA ILE A 128 11.77 -24.63 20.01
C ILE A 128 11.12 -25.62 20.99
N GLU A 129 11.09 -25.35 22.28
CA GLU A 129 10.52 -26.27 23.26
C GLU A 129 9.00 -26.44 23.12
N LYS A 130 8.27 -25.34 22.92
CA LYS A 130 6.81 -25.32 22.90
C LYS A 130 6.22 -25.61 21.51
N ARG A 131 7.00 -25.44 20.43
CA ARG A 131 6.54 -25.60 19.03
C ARG A 131 5.26 -24.79 18.78
N ALA A 132 4.27 -25.35 18.08
CA ALA A 132 3.01 -24.67 17.76
C ALA A 132 2.28 -24.13 19.00
N ALA A 133 2.44 -24.74 20.18
CA ALA A 133 1.84 -24.23 21.42
C ALA A 133 2.39 -22.84 21.82
N ALA A 134 3.56 -22.42 21.30
CA ALA A 134 4.10 -21.08 21.52
C ALA A 134 3.19 -19.96 20.97
N LEU A 135 2.30 -20.28 20.03
CA LEU A 135 1.31 -19.35 19.46
C LEU A 135 -0.02 -19.36 20.20
N GLU A 136 -0.24 -20.27 21.16
CA GLU A 136 -1.44 -20.19 21.98
C GLU A 136 -1.38 -18.90 22.82
N PRO A 137 -2.40 -18.02 22.80
CA PRO A 137 -2.27 -16.67 23.35
C PRO A 137 -1.78 -16.59 24.80
N LYS A 138 -2.23 -17.51 25.66
CA LYS A 138 -1.78 -17.58 27.06
C LYS A 138 -0.34 -18.05 27.17
N THR A 139 0.00 -19.12 26.44
CA THR A 139 1.35 -19.70 26.39
C THR A 139 2.35 -18.68 25.83
N PHE A 140 1.96 -17.91 24.81
CA PHE A 140 2.74 -16.81 24.25
C PHE A 140 3.05 -15.72 25.29
N VAL A 141 2.05 -15.27 26.04
CA VAL A 141 2.25 -14.23 27.06
C VAL A 141 3.17 -14.76 28.17
N GLU A 142 2.96 -16.00 28.61
CA GLU A 142 3.77 -16.64 29.64
C GLU A 142 5.23 -16.83 29.20
N LEU A 143 5.47 -17.38 27.99
CA LEU A 143 6.81 -17.59 27.47
C LEU A 143 7.55 -16.27 27.29
N SER A 144 6.87 -15.25 26.76
CA SER A 144 7.47 -13.93 26.51
C SER A 144 7.86 -13.23 27.83
N THR A 145 6.97 -13.31 28.82
CA THR A 145 7.22 -12.73 30.15
C THR A 145 8.38 -13.47 30.85
N THR A 146 8.39 -14.80 30.78
CA THR A 146 9.45 -15.66 31.34
C THR A 146 10.79 -15.43 30.65
N ALA A 147 10.78 -15.18 29.34
CA ALA A 147 11.98 -14.85 28.58
C ALA A 147 12.59 -13.50 28.96
N GLY A 148 11.86 -12.64 29.68
CA GLY A 148 12.32 -11.34 30.14
C GLY A 148 11.57 -10.17 29.51
N VAL A 149 10.64 -10.41 28.59
CA VAL A 149 9.83 -9.38 27.94
C VAL A 149 8.55 -9.11 28.72
N LYS A 150 8.71 -8.58 29.93
CA LYS A 150 7.61 -8.34 30.88
C LYS A 150 6.49 -7.44 30.34
N GLN A 151 6.78 -6.61 29.34
CA GLN A 151 5.82 -5.70 28.76
C GLN A 151 4.68 -6.44 28.04
N VAL A 152 4.91 -7.65 27.49
CA VAL A 152 3.86 -8.48 26.88
C VAL A 152 2.78 -8.85 27.90
N GLY A 153 3.15 -9.11 29.16
CA GLY A 153 2.22 -9.41 30.25
C GLY A 153 1.27 -8.26 30.61
N LYS A 154 1.50 -7.05 30.10
CA LYS A 154 0.63 -5.89 30.32
C LYS A 154 -0.41 -5.67 29.21
N MET A 155 -0.43 -6.53 28.19
CA MET A 155 -1.42 -6.43 27.12
C MET A 155 -2.85 -6.57 27.66
N PRO A 156 -3.82 -5.78 27.15
CA PRO A 156 -5.22 -5.99 27.46
C PRO A 156 -5.66 -7.40 27.06
N ALA A 157 -6.47 -8.07 27.90
CA ALA A 157 -6.96 -9.42 27.63
C ALA A 157 -7.68 -9.54 26.28
N THR A 158 -8.38 -8.49 25.85
CA THR A 158 -9.06 -8.40 24.55
C THR A 158 -8.10 -8.36 23.36
N GLU A 159 -6.86 -7.89 23.55
CA GLU A 159 -5.84 -7.92 22.50
C GLU A 159 -5.09 -9.25 22.51
N VAL A 160 -4.85 -9.84 23.69
CA VAL A 160 -4.29 -11.19 23.82
C VAL A 160 -5.19 -12.22 23.11
N SER A 161 -6.50 -12.15 23.31
CA SER A 161 -7.46 -13.06 22.67
C SER A 161 -7.62 -12.89 21.14
N LYS A 162 -6.88 -11.95 20.53
CA LYS A 162 -6.86 -11.74 19.07
C LYS A 162 -5.55 -12.18 18.43
N LEU A 163 -4.56 -12.61 19.23
CA LEU A 163 -3.26 -13.04 18.74
C LEU A 163 -3.33 -14.32 17.89
N ASP A 164 -4.23 -15.24 18.19
CA ASP A 164 -4.43 -16.46 17.39
C ASP A 164 -5.16 -16.21 16.05
N LYS A 165 -5.73 -15.01 15.87
CA LYS A 165 -6.35 -14.58 14.61
C LYS A 165 -5.33 -13.97 13.64
N VAL A 166 -4.04 -14.17 13.89
CA VAL A 166 -2.91 -13.60 13.16
C VAL A 166 -2.52 -14.45 11.94
N ILE A 167 -3.40 -14.47 10.97
CA ILE A 167 -2.96 -13.87 9.71
C ILE A 167 -3.51 -12.46 9.80
N THR A 168 -2.79 -11.57 10.49
CA THR A 168 -3.21 -10.18 10.54
C THR A 168 -2.78 -9.51 9.26
N CYS A 169 -3.58 -8.53 8.85
CA CYS A 169 -3.19 -7.53 7.88
C CYS A 169 -1.75 -7.00 8.10
N GLY A 170 -1.32 -6.82 9.35
CA GLY A 170 0.04 -6.40 9.68
C GLY A 170 1.13 -7.39 9.28
N GLY A 171 0.93 -8.69 9.53
CA GLY A 171 1.88 -9.73 9.14
C GLY A 171 2.00 -9.88 7.62
N GLU A 172 0.86 -9.83 6.91
CA GLU A 172 0.82 -9.89 5.44
C GLU A 172 1.51 -8.68 4.81
N LEU A 173 1.20 -7.46 5.29
CA LEU A 173 1.85 -6.24 4.81
C LEU A 173 3.33 -6.18 5.19
N LYS A 174 3.76 -6.76 6.33
CA LYS A 174 5.19 -6.93 6.61
C LYS A 174 5.85 -7.88 5.61
N SER A 175 5.22 -9.00 5.25
CA SER A 175 5.77 -9.93 4.23
C SER A 175 6.02 -9.21 2.90
N ILE A 176 5.09 -8.32 2.51
CA ILE A 176 5.26 -7.46 1.34
C ILE A 176 6.44 -6.49 1.52
N VAL A 177 6.60 -5.85 2.68
CA VAL A 177 7.78 -5.02 2.99
C VAL A 177 9.08 -5.83 2.87
N ASP A 178 9.11 -7.05 3.39
CA ASP A 178 10.27 -7.95 3.31
C ASP A 178 10.61 -8.29 1.84
N LYS A 179 9.59 -8.54 0.99
CA LYS A 179 9.77 -8.72 -0.47
C LYS A 179 10.33 -7.47 -1.14
N VAL A 180 9.86 -6.27 -0.77
CA VAL A 180 10.40 -5.00 -1.29
C VAL A 180 11.87 -4.86 -0.90
N ILE A 181 12.23 -5.10 0.37
CA ILE A 181 13.62 -5.05 0.85
C ILE A 181 14.51 -6.00 0.05
N ALA A 182 14.04 -7.24 -0.18
CA ALA A 182 14.77 -8.22 -0.98
C ALA A 182 15.01 -7.74 -2.42
N LYS A 183 14.00 -7.14 -3.06
CA LYS A 183 14.12 -6.58 -4.42
C LYS A 183 15.06 -5.38 -4.49
N VAL A 184 15.01 -4.49 -3.50
CA VAL A 184 15.94 -3.36 -3.40
C VAL A 184 17.38 -3.86 -3.25
N ASN A 185 17.61 -4.87 -2.40
CA ASN A 185 18.92 -5.51 -2.25
C ASN A 185 19.39 -6.14 -3.56
N GLU A 186 18.52 -6.87 -4.28
CA GLU A 186 18.85 -7.48 -5.57
C GLU A 186 19.31 -6.43 -6.60
N ILE A 187 18.61 -5.29 -6.67
CA ILE A 187 18.97 -4.20 -7.59
C ILE A 187 20.31 -3.59 -7.19
N LYS A 188 20.51 -3.28 -5.89
CA LYS A 188 21.76 -2.68 -5.39
C LYS A 188 22.95 -3.63 -5.47
N GLU A 189 22.75 -4.94 -5.38
CA GLU A 189 23.80 -5.95 -5.58
C GLU A 189 24.27 -5.97 -7.05
N LYS A 190 23.36 -5.85 -8.01
CA LYS A 190 23.69 -5.82 -9.45
C LYS A 190 24.23 -4.46 -9.90
N ALA A 191 23.65 -3.38 -9.37
CA ALA A 191 23.97 -1.99 -9.73
C ALA A 191 24.02 -1.11 -8.48
N PRO A 192 25.16 -1.07 -7.77
CA PRO A 192 25.28 -0.36 -6.49
C PRO A 192 24.97 1.15 -6.57
N ALA A 193 25.22 1.75 -7.73
CA ALA A 193 24.97 3.17 -8.01
C ALA A 193 23.53 3.46 -8.51
N SER A 194 22.62 2.48 -8.52
CA SER A 194 21.24 2.71 -8.96
C SER A 194 20.59 3.85 -8.16
N PRO A 195 20.09 4.91 -8.81
CA PRO A 195 19.37 5.98 -8.16
C PRO A 195 18.06 5.48 -7.53
N VAL A 196 17.64 6.13 -6.44
CA VAL A 196 16.39 5.81 -5.72
C VAL A 196 15.18 5.82 -6.67
N ASP A 197 15.12 6.80 -7.58
CA ASP A 197 14.02 6.92 -8.54
C ASP A 197 13.98 5.78 -9.57
N ALA A 198 15.13 5.25 -9.96
CA ALA A 198 15.21 4.09 -10.85
C ALA A 198 14.74 2.81 -10.14
N ILE A 199 15.10 2.64 -8.87
CA ILE A 199 14.61 1.54 -8.03
C ILE A 199 13.09 1.63 -7.88
N ARG A 200 12.57 2.82 -7.58
CA ARG A 200 11.13 3.08 -7.47
C ARG A 200 10.39 2.71 -8.76
N LEU A 201 10.87 3.18 -9.91
CA LEU A 201 10.27 2.87 -11.22
C LEU A 201 10.29 1.36 -11.55
N SER A 202 11.40 0.68 -11.21
CA SER A 202 11.49 -0.77 -11.42
C SER A 202 10.49 -1.55 -10.55
N LEU A 203 10.19 -1.04 -9.35
CA LEU A 203 9.25 -1.68 -8.43
C LEU A 203 7.79 -1.43 -8.83
N THR A 204 7.42 -0.22 -9.25
CA THR A 204 6.02 0.12 -9.59
C THR A 204 5.45 -0.65 -10.77
N THR A 205 6.31 -1.22 -11.62
CA THR A 205 5.92 -2.04 -12.78
C THR A 205 5.98 -3.55 -12.50
N SER A 206 6.34 -3.95 -11.28
CA SER A 206 6.42 -5.35 -10.88
C SER A 206 5.08 -5.91 -10.41
N GLU A 207 4.91 -7.23 -10.48
CA GLU A 207 3.73 -7.93 -9.92
C GLU A 207 3.53 -7.62 -8.44
N LEU A 208 4.62 -7.37 -7.70
CA LEU A 208 4.55 -6.97 -6.29
C LEU A 208 3.69 -5.71 -6.13
N PHE A 209 3.86 -4.71 -6.99
CA PHE A 209 3.09 -3.46 -6.93
C PHE A 209 1.74 -3.55 -7.60
N LEU A 210 1.65 -4.25 -8.73
CA LEU A 210 0.43 -4.29 -9.51
C LEU A 210 -0.61 -5.27 -8.94
N VAL A 211 -0.19 -6.29 -8.20
CA VAL A 211 -1.05 -7.40 -7.75
C VAL A 211 -0.94 -7.66 -6.24
N ASP A 212 0.25 -7.97 -5.74
CA ASP A 212 0.41 -8.42 -4.34
C ASP A 212 0.00 -7.34 -3.34
N ILE A 213 0.45 -6.09 -3.52
CA ILE A 213 0.11 -5.01 -2.59
C ILE A 213 -1.39 -4.67 -2.62
N PRO A 214 -2.02 -4.48 -3.79
CA PRO A 214 -3.46 -4.28 -3.85
C PRO A 214 -4.26 -5.40 -3.19
N GLN A 215 -3.86 -6.66 -3.38
CA GLN A 215 -4.53 -7.81 -2.77
C GLN A 215 -4.39 -7.77 -1.25
N ALA A 216 -3.16 -7.67 -0.74
CA ALA A 216 -2.90 -7.64 0.71
C ALA A 216 -3.64 -6.48 1.38
N THR A 217 -3.56 -5.26 0.83
CA THR A 217 -4.23 -4.08 1.41
C THR A 217 -5.76 -4.15 1.36
N ASN A 218 -6.34 -4.94 0.47
CA ASN A 218 -7.78 -5.15 0.39
C ASN A 218 -8.27 -6.22 1.35
N ASP A 219 -7.59 -7.38 1.38
CA ASP A 219 -7.92 -8.48 2.28
C ASP A 219 -7.74 -8.07 3.75
N CYS A 220 -6.81 -7.14 3.98
CA CYS A 220 -6.58 -6.41 5.22
C CYS A 220 -7.82 -5.76 5.86
N ILE A 221 -8.82 -5.37 5.06
CA ILE A 221 -9.95 -4.57 5.52
C ILE A 221 -11.23 -5.39 5.39
N PRO A 222 -11.95 -5.65 6.50
CA PRO A 222 -13.23 -6.33 6.41
C PRO A 222 -14.19 -5.55 5.50
N LYS A 223 -14.82 -6.20 4.53
CA LYS A 223 -15.78 -5.55 3.62
C LYS A 223 -16.97 -4.91 4.33
N SER A 224 -17.27 -5.33 5.56
CA SER A 224 -18.28 -4.75 6.44
C SER A 224 -17.86 -3.44 7.11
N THR A 225 -16.63 -2.98 6.89
CA THR A 225 -16.10 -1.74 7.47
C THR A 225 -16.87 -0.54 6.93
N LYS A 226 -17.43 0.28 7.82
CA LYS A 226 -18.04 1.55 7.44
C LYS A 226 -16.99 2.42 6.73
N ASP A 227 -17.38 3.05 5.63
CA ASP A 227 -16.48 3.84 4.79
C ASP A 227 -15.30 3.01 4.24
N PHE A 228 -15.54 1.73 3.92
CA PHE A 228 -14.55 0.75 3.41
C PHE A 228 -13.55 1.36 2.42
N TYR A 229 -14.02 2.03 1.38
CA TYR A 229 -13.16 2.63 0.36
C TYR A 229 -12.23 3.71 0.93
N ALA A 230 -12.71 4.53 1.86
CA ALA A 230 -11.90 5.57 2.50
C ALA A 230 -10.81 4.95 3.40
N VAL A 231 -11.18 3.94 4.20
CA VAL A 231 -10.21 3.20 5.04
C VAL A 231 -9.18 2.48 4.18
N ARG A 232 -9.61 1.87 3.07
CA ARG A 232 -8.73 1.21 2.09
C ARG A 232 -7.73 2.16 1.47
N ASP A 233 -8.19 3.28 0.95
CA ASP A 233 -7.33 4.27 0.32
C ASP A 233 -6.29 4.80 1.32
N GLN A 234 -6.66 4.87 2.59
CA GLN A 234 -5.76 5.28 3.65
C GLN A 234 -4.72 4.22 4.01
N VAL A 235 -5.12 2.95 4.14
CA VAL A 235 -4.20 1.83 4.35
C VAL A 235 -3.18 1.79 3.21
N ARG A 236 -3.66 1.88 1.96
CA ARG A 236 -2.82 1.92 0.75
C ARG A 236 -1.84 3.08 0.73
N LYS A 237 -2.28 4.31 1.01
CA LYS A 237 -1.40 5.50 1.08
C LYS A 237 -0.35 5.37 2.18
N SER A 238 -0.75 4.84 3.33
CA SER A 238 0.16 4.67 4.45
C SER A 238 1.19 3.57 4.17
N PHE A 239 0.78 2.51 3.49
CA PHE A 239 1.66 1.42 3.10
C PHE A 239 2.63 1.83 2.00
N GLN A 240 2.17 2.58 0.99
CA GLN A 240 3.03 3.21 -0.01
C GLN A 240 4.11 4.08 0.65
N THR A 241 3.73 4.87 1.65
CA THR A 241 4.67 5.71 2.41
C THR A 241 5.77 4.89 3.10
N ILE A 242 5.42 3.73 3.66
CA ILE A 242 6.39 2.81 4.27
C ILE A 242 7.34 2.26 3.20
N ILE A 243 6.82 1.82 2.06
CA ILE A 243 7.64 1.33 0.95
C ILE A 243 8.58 2.43 0.44
N ASP A 244 8.10 3.67 0.26
CA ASP A 244 8.95 4.77 -0.15
C ASP A 244 10.09 5.02 0.84
N LYS A 245 9.84 4.91 2.15
CA LYS A 245 10.91 5.01 3.16
C LYS A 245 11.91 3.84 3.11
N VAL A 246 11.45 2.64 2.78
CA VAL A 246 12.32 1.48 2.55
C VAL A 246 13.21 1.72 1.33
N ILE A 247 12.68 2.26 0.24
CA ILE A 247 13.44 2.56 -1.00
C ILE A 247 14.41 3.72 -0.76
N ASP A 248 13.96 4.82 -0.17
CA ASP A 248 14.79 5.98 0.18
C ASP A 248 15.95 5.59 1.10
N SER A 249 15.71 4.61 1.99
CA SER A 249 16.74 4.10 2.90
C SER A 249 17.85 3.31 2.19
N SER A 250 17.74 3.01 0.89
CA SER A 250 18.78 2.31 0.12
C SER A 250 19.98 3.19 -0.26
N SER A 251 19.86 4.50 -0.07
CA SER A 251 20.91 5.48 -0.34
C SER A 251 21.09 6.41 0.87
N ASP A 252 22.32 6.86 1.11
CA ASP A 252 22.61 7.80 2.19
C ASP A 252 22.26 9.24 1.80
N THR A 253 21.03 9.65 2.09
CA THR A 253 20.57 11.03 1.87
C THR A 253 21.21 12.05 2.83
N ALA A 254 21.87 11.62 3.92
CA ALA A 254 22.45 12.52 4.92
C ALA A 254 23.81 13.08 4.50
N THR A 255 24.55 12.37 3.64
CA THR A 255 25.88 12.81 3.15
C THR A 255 25.84 13.47 1.77
N LYS A 256 24.67 13.59 1.13
CA LYS A 256 24.50 14.01 -0.28
C LYS A 256 25.37 13.22 -1.27
N THR A 257 25.88 12.07 -0.86
CA THR A 257 26.57 11.14 -1.73
C THR A 257 25.65 9.94 -1.91
N GLU A 258 25.33 9.58 -3.16
CA GLU A 258 24.50 8.41 -3.52
C GLU A 258 25.22 7.08 -3.23
N LYS A 259 25.99 7.03 -2.14
CA LYS A 259 26.70 5.82 -1.73
C LYS A 259 25.70 4.82 -1.19
N PRO A 260 25.70 3.57 -1.69
CA PRO A 260 24.85 2.52 -1.16
C PRO A 260 25.20 2.26 0.30
N LEU A 261 24.18 2.12 1.15
CA LEU A 261 24.37 1.67 2.52
C LEU A 261 24.85 0.21 2.52
N LYS A 262 25.68 -0.17 3.49
CA LYS A 262 26.03 -1.59 3.67
C LYS A 262 24.76 -2.37 3.98
N LYS A 263 24.68 -3.62 3.51
CA LYS A 263 23.50 -4.50 3.68
C LYS A 263 22.99 -4.55 5.13
N ARG A 264 23.91 -4.60 6.11
CA ARG A 264 23.58 -4.58 7.54
C ARG A 264 22.97 -3.25 7.99
N ASP A 265 23.54 -2.13 7.58
CA ASP A 265 23.07 -0.79 7.97
C ASP A 265 21.71 -0.50 7.33
N TYR A 266 21.53 -0.93 6.08
CA TYR A 266 20.24 -0.90 5.40
C TYR A 266 19.20 -1.75 6.13
N ALA A 267 19.52 -3.02 6.43
CA ALA A 267 18.62 -3.95 7.11
C ALA A 267 18.16 -3.41 8.48
N LEU A 268 19.06 -2.85 9.28
CA LEU A 268 18.73 -2.21 10.55
C LEU A 268 17.81 -0.99 10.38
N LYS A 269 18.00 -0.21 9.31
CA LYS A 269 17.20 1.00 9.04
C LYS A 269 15.79 0.67 8.59
N VAL A 270 15.59 -0.43 7.86
CA VAL A 270 14.28 -0.82 7.30
C VAL A 270 13.50 -1.81 8.16
N ALA A 271 14.16 -2.59 9.02
CA ALA A 271 13.48 -3.57 9.87
C ALA A 271 12.50 -2.92 10.85
N SER A 272 12.80 -1.71 11.33
CA SER A 272 11.85 -0.93 12.15
C SER A 272 10.56 -0.61 11.38
N PHE A 273 10.64 -0.31 10.08
CA PHE A 273 9.46 -0.06 9.24
C PHE A 273 8.59 -1.31 9.07
N GLY A 274 9.21 -2.48 8.87
CA GLY A 274 8.49 -3.75 8.78
C GLY A 274 7.79 -4.13 10.09
N LEU A 275 8.46 -3.94 11.23
CA LEU A 275 7.88 -4.21 12.54
C LEU A 275 6.80 -3.19 12.92
N ASP A 276 6.97 -1.92 12.57
CA ASP A 276 5.95 -0.89 12.79
C ASP A 276 4.71 -1.10 11.90
N ALA A 277 4.88 -1.65 10.70
CA ALA A 277 3.77 -2.03 9.82
C ALA A 277 2.81 -3.02 10.51
N ILE A 278 3.33 -3.99 11.28
CA ILE A 278 2.50 -4.94 12.05
C ILE A 278 1.57 -4.17 13.00
N ALA A 279 2.14 -3.34 13.86
CA ALA A 279 1.37 -2.59 14.86
C ALA A 279 0.36 -1.63 14.21
N PHE A 280 0.71 -1.08 13.05
CA PHE A 280 -0.07 -0.07 12.35
C PHE A 280 -1.25 -0.65 11.56
N PHE A 281 -1.07 -1.78 10.90
CA PHE A 281 -2.08 -2.38 10.04
C PHE A 281 -2.86 -3.52 10.70
N ASP A 282 -2.49 -3.93 11.90
CA ASP A 282 -3.37 -4.78 12.71
C ASP A 282 -4.70 -4.07 13.03
N PRO A 283 -5.79 -4.80 13.32
CA PRO A 283 -7.13 -4.24 13.47
C PRO A 283 -7.23 -3.02 14.39
N THR A 284 -6.45 -3.02 15.48
CA THR A 284 -6.39 -1.91 16.45
C THR A 284 -5.73 -0.66 15.86
N GLY A 285 -4.70 -0.84 15.05
CA GLY A 285 -4.03 0.23 14.31
C GLY A 285 -4.92 0.80 13.20
N ILE A 286 -5.58 -0.05 12.41
CA ILE A 286 -6.57 0.40 11.40
C ILE A 286 -7.74 1.12 12.06
N ALA A 287 -8.26 0.64 13.19
CA ALA A 287 -9.34 1.30 13.90
C ALA A 287 -8.93 2.64 14.51
N ALA A 288 -7.67 2.80 14.94
CA ALA A 288 -7.13 4.08 15.39
C ALA A 288 -6.94 5.03 14.20
N MET A 289 -6.41 4.52 13.10
CA MET A 289 -6.25 5.21 11.83
C MET A 289 -7.58 5.77 11.31
N ALA A 290 -8.63 4.94 11.26
CA ALA A 290 -9.96 5.39 10.83
C ALA A 290 -10.50 6.51 11.73
N ARG A 291 -10.31 6.42 13.05
CA ARG A 291 -10.75 7.49 13.99
C ARG A 291 -10.05 8.81 13.75
N GLU A 292 -8.75 8.79 13.48
CA GLU A 292 -7.92 10.00 13.30
C GLU A 292 -8.05 10.62 11.90
N PHE A 293 -8.46 9.86 10.87
CA PHE A 293 -8.41 10.29 9.47
C PHE A 293 -9.74 10.28 8.71
N ILE A 294 -10.88 10.07 9.37
CA ILE A 294 -12.21 10.34 8.77
C ILE A 294 -12.44 11.85 8.49
N GLN A 295 -11.45 12.73 8.69
CA GLN A 295 -11.46 14.03 8.03
C GLN A 295 -11.00 13.89 6.57
N LYS A 296 -11.95 14.10 5.64
CA LYS A 296 -11.85 14.01 4.17
C LYS A 296 -10.42 14.04 3.64
N ILE A 297 -9.93 12.87 3.26
CA ILE A 297 -8.77 12.74 2.39
C ILE A 297 -9.20 13.19 0.99
N CYS A 298 -8.73 14.35 0.57
CA CYS A 298 -8.96 14.85 -0.79
C CYS A 298 -7.99 14.13 -1.75
N GLY A 299 -8.54 13.33 -2.67
CA GLY A 299 -7.83 12.81 -3.83
C GLY A 299 -7.81 11.28 -3.91
N PRO A 300 -7.99 10.71 -5.12
CA PRO A 300 -7.99 9.27 -5.33
C PRO A 300 -6.70 8.64 -4.81
N THR A 301 -6.80 7.38 -4.40
CA THR A 301 -5.67 6.50 -4.10
C THR A 301 -4.64 6.60 -5.24
N GLN A 302 -3.39 7.01 -4.93
CA GLN A 302 -2.26 7.00 -5.87
C GLN A 302 -1.73 5.57 -6.15
N PHE A 303 -2.42 4.55 -5.63
CA PHE A 303 -2.04 3.15 -5.82
C PHE A 303 -2.28 2.74 -7.26
N ILE A 304 -1.21 2.31 -7.93
CA ILE A 304 -1.22 1.77 -9.29
C ILE A 304 -1.31 0.25 -9.13
N GLY A 305 -2.26 -0.39 -9.81
CA GLY A 305 -2.47 -1.84 -9.74
C GLY A 305 -3.94 -2.22 -9.75
N GLU A 306 -4.21 -3.45 -9.32
CA GLU A 306 -5.58 -3.98 -9.24
C GLU A 306 -6.45 -3.22 -8.24
N VAL A 307 -7.75 -3.22 -8.50
CA VAL A 307 -8.76 -2.62 -7.60
C VAL A 307 -9.92 -3.59 -7.43
N ASP A 308 -10.67 -3.40 -6.35
CA ASP A 308 -11.89 -4.18 -6.13
C ASP A 308 -13.04 -3.67 -6.98
N ASP A 309 -14.04 -4.55 -7.10
CA ASP A 309 -15.37 -4.22 -7.54
C ASP A 309 -15.91 -2.98 -6.79
N GLY A 310 -16.60 -2.12 -7.52
CA GLY A 310 -17.23 -0.96 -6.90
C GLY A 310 -17.74 0.09 -7.89
N PRO A 311 -18.44 1.12 -7.37
CA PRO A 311 -18.82 2.27 -8.17
C PRO A 311 -17.58 2.99 -8.72
N LEU A 312 -17.62 3.46 -9.97
CA LEU A 312 -16.44 4.07 -10.62
C LEU A 312 -15.87 5.28 -9.86
N GLU A 313 -16.72 6.07 -9.19
CA GLU A 313 -16.28 7.20 -8.35
C GLU A 313 -15.37 6.74 -7.20
N LYS A 314 -15.67 5.57 -6.60
CA LYS A 314 -14.95 5.04 -5.44
C LYS A 314 -13.83 4.06 -5.82
N ALA A 315 -14.06 3.26 -6.85
CA ALA A 315 -13.12 2.25 -7.31
C ALA A 315 -12.05 2.86 -8.22
N LEU A 316 -12.46 3.68 -9.19
CA LEU A 316 -11.59 4.16 -10.29
C LEU A 316 -11.33 5.68 -10.24
N GLY A 317 -11.81 6.36 -9.21
CA GLY A 317 -11.65 7.80 -9.04
C GLY A 317 -12.36 8.62 -10.14
N LEU A 318 -13.49 8.13 -10.64
CA LEU A 318 -14.32 8.87 -11.60
C LEU A 318 -14.65 10.25 -11.06
N HIS A 319 -14.23 11.27 -11.79
CA HIS A 319 -14.45 12.66 -11.44
C HIS A 319 -14.89 13.46 -12.66
N THR A 320 -15.73 14.46 -12.44
CA THR A 320 -16.29 15.31 -13.49
C THR A 320 -16.09 16.77 -13.11
N ILE A 321 -15.66 17.57 -14.08
CA ILE A 321 -15.52 19.02 -13.94
C ILE A 321 -16.60 19.68 -14.81
N GLY A 322 -17.33 20.63 -14.25
CA GLY A 322 -18.44 21.29 -14.95
C GLY A 322 -19.70 20.42 -15.05
N LYS A 323 -20.72 20.95 -15.73
CA LYS A 323 -22.06 20.36 -15.74
C LYS A 323 -22.27 19.28 -16.80
N ALA A 324 -21.46 19.29 -17.87
CA ALA A 324 -21.66 18.40 -19.01
C ALA A 324 -21.68 16.92 -18.63
N PHE A 325 -20.88 16.50 -17.64
CA PHE A 325 -20.76 15.09 -17.26
C PHE A 325 -21.27 14.76 -15.85
N GLU A 326 -21.82 15.73 -15.12
CA GLU A 326 -22.08 15.67 -13.66
C GLU A 326 -22.90 14.46 -13.18
N THR A 327 -23.77 13.90 -14.04
CA THR A 327 -24.63 12.75 -13.72
C THR A 327 -24.08 11.41 -14.23
N SER A 328 -22.85 11.38 -14.74
CA SER A 328 -22.18 10.16 -15.21
C SER A 328 -21.84 9.24 -14.05
N ASN A 329 -22.07 7.94 -14.22
CA ASN A 329 -21.86 6.94 -13.18
C ASN A 329 -21.62 5.55 -13.79
N GLY A 330 -21.20 4.60 -12.97
CA GLY A 330 -21.02 3.23 -13.41
C GLY A 330 -20.38 2.36 -12.37
N ALA A 331 -19.96 1.16 -12.77
CA ALA A 331 -19.27 0.22 -11.91
C ALA A 331 -18.09 -0.47 -12.60
N TYR A 332 -17.12 -0.85 -11.78
CA TYR A 332 -16.02 -1.74 -12.13
C TYR A 332 -16.21 -3.11 -11.50
N LYS A 333 -15.83 -4.16 -12.23
CA LYS A 333 -15.66 -5.53 -11.72
C LYS A 333 -14.23 -5.98 -11.98
N LYS A 334 -13.56 -6.53 -10.97
CA LYS A 334 -12.22 -7.12 -11.02
C LYS A 334 -12.20 -8.36 -11.91
N LYS A 335 -13.17 -9.25 -11.72
CA LYS A 335 -13.38 -10.42 -12.60
C LYS A 335 -14.41 -10.07 -13.66
N GLY A 336 -14.00 -10.06 -14.92
CA GLY A 336 -14.85 -9.58 -16.01
C GLY A 336 -14.47 -10.13 -17.38
N ASP A 337 -15.13 -9.62 -18.39
CA ASP A 337 -15.04 -10.06 -19.79
C ASP A 337 -13.92 -9.37 -20.58
N GLY A 338 -13.08 -8.55 -19.93
CA GLY A 338 -11.99 -7.86 -20.59
C GLY A 338 -12.39 -6.59 -21.32
N LYS A 339 -13.51 -5.95 -20.94
CA LYS A 339 -14.04 -4.79 -21.67
C LYS A 339 -14.11 -3.50 -20.86
N VAL A 340 -13.83 -2.39 -21.54
CA VAL A 340 -14.22 -1.03 -21.14
C VAL A 340 -15.38 -0.60 -22.01
N LYS A 341 -16.57 -0.51 -21.42
CA LYS A 341 -17.80 -0.14 -22.10
C LYS A 341 -18.28 1.23 -21.62
N LEU A 342 -18.47 2.13 -22.58
CA LEU A 342 -19.05 3.45 -22.37
C LEU A 342 -20.42 3.50 -23.05
N THR A 343 -21.45 3.88 -22.30
CA THR A 343 -22.80 4.14 -22.83
C THR A 343 -23.06 5.64 -22.72
N PHE A 344 -22.96 6.35 -23.85
CA PHE A 344 -23.24 7.77 -23.94
C PHE A 344 -24.74 8.02 -24.03
N ILE A 345 -25.24 8.94 -23.22
CA ILE A 345 -26.63 9.41 -23.24
C ILE A 345 -26.60 10.92 -23.45
N SER A 346 -27.06 11.38 -24.61
CA SER A 346 -27.16 12.80 -24.90
C SER A 346 -28.44 13.39 -24.30
N ASN A 347 -28.27 14.24 -23.28
CA ASN A 347 -29.32 15.11 -22.75
C ASN A 347 -29.10 16.57 -23.21
N ASP A 348 -28.16 16.80 -24.13
CA ASP A 348 -27.89 18.12 -24.70
C ASP A 348 -28.97 18.48 -25.73
N ASN A 349 -29.23 19.78 -25.88
CA ASN A 349 -30.21 20.27 -26.84
C ASN A 349 -29.65 20.35 -28.27
N GLU A 350 -28.33 20.24 -28.42
CA GLU A 350 -27.63 20.24 -29.72
C GLU A 350 -26.89 18.94 -29.97
N ASN A 351 -26.44 18.78 -31.22
CA ASN A 351 -25.45 17.77 -31.56
C ASN A 351 -24.10 18.14 -30.96
N VAL A 352 -23.50 17.20 -30.25
CA VAL A 352 -22.20 17.37 -29.57
C VAL A 352 -21.24 16.26 -29.99
N GLU A 353 -19.95 16.54 -29.84
CA GLU A 353 -18.91 15.53 -30.04
C GLU A 353 -18.21 15.29 -28.70
N VAL A 354 -17.93 14.05 -28.36
CA VAL A 354 -17.16 13.70 -27.16
C VAL A 354 -15.85 13.08 -27.61
N ASN A 355 -14.74 13.73 -27.28
CA ASN A 355 -13.43 13.16 -27.52
C ASN A 355 -13.06 12.20 -26.39
N ILE A 356 -12.43 11.09 -26.76
CA ILE A 356 -11.98 10.06 -25.86
C ILE A 356 -10.48 10.03 -25.89
N PHE A 357 -9.85 10.30 -24.75
CA PHE A 357 -8.41 10.26 -24.58
C PHE A 357 -8.01 9.11 -23.66
N SER A 358 -6.91 8.44 -24.02
CA SER A 358 -6.26 7.43 -23.19
C SER A 358 -4.79 7.79 -23.01
N ALA A 359 -4.33 7.89 -21.75
CA ALA A 359 -2.99 8.37 -21.41
C ALA A 359 -2.62 9.71 -22.09
N GLY A 360 -3.60 10.60 -22.27
CA GLY A 360 -3.41 11.92 -22.89
C GLY A 360 -3.41 11.93 -24.43
N GLN A 361 -3.54 10.77 -25.08
CA GLN A 361 -3.66 10.68 -26.54
C GLN A 361 -5.13 10.55 -26.95
N LEU A 362 -5.56 11.32 -27.94
CA LEU A 362 -6.88 11.18 -28.55
C LEU A 362 -6.95 9.81 -29.25
N ILE A 363 -7.88 8.96 -28.82
CA ILE A 363 -8.06 7.62 -29.38
C ILE A 363 -9.35 7.48 -30.19
N ASP A 364 -10.35 8.33 -29.93
CA ASP A 364 -11.62 8.32 -30.66
C ASP A 364 -12.43 9.60 -30.43
N THR A 365 -13.43 9.85 -31.28
CA THR A 365 -14.41 10.93 -31.14
C THR A 365 -15.82 10.38 -31.41
N VAL A 366 -16.70 10.45 -30.41
CA VAL A 366 -18.08 10.00 -30.51
C VAL A 366 -19.00 11.18 -30.80
N LYS A 367 -19.62 11.18 -31.99
CA LYS A 367 -20.66 12.15 -32.36
C LYS A 367 -22.00 11.76 -31.75
N LEU A 368 -22.62 12.64 -30.99
CA LEU A 368 -23.89 12.41 -30.30
C LEU A 368 -24.95 13.38 -30.81
N GLU A 369 -26.02 12.81 -31.34
CA GLU A 369 -27.23 13.56 -31.68
C GLU A 369 -28.10 13.74 -30.43
N ASN A 370 -28.94 14.77 -30.43
CA ASN A 370 -29.87 15.04 -29.33
C ASN A 370 -30.74 13.80 -29.02
N GLY A 371 -30.80 13.39 -27.75
CA GLY A 371 -31.61 12.28 -27.27
C GLY A 371 -31.12 10.89 -27.66
N VAL A 372 -29.97 10.78 -28.35
CA VAL A 372 -29.45 9.51 -28.84
C VAL A 372 -28.54 8.85 -27.80
N VAL A 373 -28.67 7.53 -27.69
CA VAL A 373 -27.76 6.66 -26.93
C VAL A 373 -26.75 6.02 -27.87
N LYS A 374 -25.45 6.15 -27.58
CA LYS A 374 -24.38 5.44 -28.31
C LYS A 374 -23.54 4.62 -27.38
N LYS A 375 -23.13 3.44 -27.85
CA LYS A 375 -22.20 2.55 -27.13
C LYS A 375 -20.83 2.63 -27.77
N TRP A 376 -19.81 2.61 -26.92
CA TRP A 376 -18.41 2.53 -27.30
C TRP A 376 -17.73 1.47 -26.44
N GLU A 377 -16.90 0.64 -27.07
CA GLU A 377 -16.21 -0.45 -26.36
C GLU A 377 -14.74 -0.52 -26.79
N LYS A 378 -13.88 -0.76 -25.81
CA LYS A 378 -12.46 -1.10 -25.99
C LYS A 378 -12.05 -2.26 -25.09
N SER A 379 -10.92 -2.89 -25.41
CA SER A 379 -10.39 -3.96 -24.56
C SER A 379 -9.77 -3.36 -23.28
N MET A 380 -9.97 -4.02 -22.14
CA MET A 380 -9.28 -3.69 -20.89
C MET A 380 -7.77 -3.75 -21.08
N LYS A 381 -7.26 -4.69 -21.87
CA LYS A 381 -5.82 -4.80 -22.16
C LYS A 381 -5.24 -3.57 -22.85
N GLU A 382 -6.00 -2.92 -23.73
CA GLU A 382 -5.59 -1.66 -24.37
C GLU A 382 -5.67 -0.46 -23.42
N MET A 383 -6.61 -0.49 -22.48
CA MET A 383 -6.99 0.65 -21.67
C MET A 383 -6.41 0.64 -20.25
N GLN A 384 -6.02 -0.52 -19.73
CA GLN A 384 -5.46 -0.68 -18.39
C GLN A 384 -4.18 0.13 -18.20
N ASP A 385 -3.93 0.48 -16.94
CA ASP A 385 -2.76 1.25 -16.53
C ASP A 385 -2.70 2.64 -17.22
N LYS A 386 -3.88 3.21 -17.56
CA LYS A 386 -4.02 4.50 -18.23
C LYS A 386 -5.19 5.31 -17.69
N THR A 387 -5.01 6.62 -17.73
CA THR A 387 -6.11 7.58 -17.50
C THR A 387 -7.03 7.61 -18.72
N LEU A 388 -8.32 7.44 -18.50
CA LEU A 388 -9.37 7.79 -19.44
C LEU A 388 -9.80 9.23 -19.17
N TYR A 389 -9.79 10.07 -20.20
CA TYR A 389 -10.28 11.44 -20.15
C TYR A 389 -11.27 11.68 -21.29
N LEU A 390 -12.40 12.30 -20.97
CA LEU A 390 -13.41 12.72 -21.93
C LEU A 390 -13.57 14.23 -21.86
N ASP A 391 -13.64 14.88 -23.01
CA ASP A 391 -14.14 16.24 -23.10
C ASP A 391 -15.28 16.32 -24.10
N ARG A 392 -16.21 17.22 -23.80
CA ARG A 392 -17.36 17.48 -24.67
C ARG A 392 -17.07 18.73 -25.48
N TRP A 393 -17.10 18.57 -26.79
CA TRP A 393 -17.00 19.64 -27.77
C TRP A 393 -18.38 20.04 -28.29
N ARG A 394 -18.61 21.35 -28.38
CA ARG A 394 -19.80 21.96 -29.01
C ARG A 394 -19.35 23.09 -29.93
N PRO A 395 -19.91 23.22 -31.15
CA PRO A 395 -19.65 24.40 -31.98
C PRO A 395 -20.16 25.66 -31.27
N GLY A 396 -19.27 26.62 -30.99
CA GLY A 396 -19.66 27.89 -30.36
C GLY A 396 -20.31 28.90 -31.32
N PHE A 397 -20.71 30.07 -30.79
CA PHE A 397 -21.40 31.18 -31.50
C PHE A 397 -20.65 31.78 -32.72
N LEU A 398 -19.44 31.32 -33.02
CA LEU A 398 -18.68 31.69 -34.23
C LEU A 398 -18.05 30.48 -34.95
N ARG A 399 -18.52 29.24 -34.66
CA ARG A 399 -17.87 27.97 -35.04
C ARG A 399 -16.40 27.85 -34.58
N ILE A 400 -15.97 28.69 -33.64
CA ILE A 400 -14.65 28.58 -33.02
C ILE A 400 -14.70 27.41 -32.02
N PRO A 401 -13.78 26.44 -32.13
CA PRO A 401 -13.70 25.32 -31.20
C PRO A 401 -13.54 25.81 -29.76
N GLY A 402 -14.39 25.33 -28.85
CA GLY A 402 -14.25 25.58 -27.42
C GLY A 402 -14.51 24.30 -26.63
N THR A 403 -13.63 23.98 -25.68
CA THR A 403 -13.74 22.84 -24.75
C THR A 403 -14.60 23.16 -23.51
N GLY A 404 -15.36 24.26 -23.54
CA GLY A 404 -15.95 24.92 -22.37
C GLY A 404 -17.18 24.27 -21.71
N GLY A 405 -17.47 22.98 -21.96
CA GLY A 405 -18.66 22.31 -21.41
C GLY A 405 -18.45 21.54 -20.12
N GLY A 406 -17.21 21.11 -19.87
CA GLY A 406 -16.85 20.20 -18.79
C GLY A 406 -16.06 18.98 -19.28
N SER A 407 -15.49 18.24 -18.35
CA SER A 407 -14.66 17.05 -18.60
C SER A 407 -14.97 15.92 -17.61
N LEU A 408 -14.63 14.70 -18.00
CA LEU A 408 -14.72 13.50 -17.16
C LEU A 408 -13.37 12.80 -17.17
N VAL A 409 -12.90 12.37 -16.01
CA VAL A 409 -11.63 11.66 -15.87
C VAL A 409 -11.77 10.46 -14.93
N MET A 410 -11.15 9.34 -15.27
CA MET A 410 -10.99 8.20 -14.37
C MET A 410 -9.73 7.40 -14.70
N TRP A 411 -9.21 6.64 -13.73
CA TRP A 411 -8.11 5.71 -13.94
C TRP A 411 -8.62 4.32 -14.32
N ILE A 412 -8.14 3.74 -15.42
CA ILE A 412 -8.43 2.35 -15.77
C ILE A 412 -7.33 1.47 -15.14
N PRO A 413 -7.69 0.55 -14.23
CA PRO A 413 -6.70 -0.16 -13.43
C PRO A 413 -6.09 -1.35 -14.16
N HIS A 414 -4.98 -1.85 -13.60
CA HIS A 414 -4.45 -3.15 -13.95
C HIS A 414 -5.51 -4.23 -13.69
N SER A 415 -5.57 -5.26 -14.54
CA SER A 415 -6.52 -6.36 -14.37
C SER A 415 -5.97 -7.68 -14.87
N SER A 416 -5.58 -8.57 -13.94
CA SER A 416 -5.17 -9.94 -14.28
C SER A 416 -6.37 -10.87 -14.58
N GLN A 417 -7.58 -10.52 -14.13
CA GLN A 417 -8.78 -11.36 -14.24
C GLN A 417 -9.77 -10.85 -15.30
N GLY A 418 -9.26 -10.18 -16.34
CA GLY A 418 -10.04 -9.59 -17.43
C GLY A 418 -10.62 -8.24 -17.08
N GLY A 419 -11.33 -8.13 -15.95
CA GLY A 419 -11.95 -6.88 -15.53
C GLY A 419 -13.12 -6.45 -16.42
N HIS A 420 -13.95 -5.56 -15.91
CA HIS A 420 -15.04 -4.95 -16.70
C HIS A 420 -15.35 -3.57 -16.17
N VAL A 421 -15.36 -2.57 -17.05
CA VAL A 421 -15.84 -1.22 -16.77
C VAL A 421 -17.15 -1.02 -17.53
N ASP A 422 -18.22 -0.67 -16.82
CA ASP A 422 -19.48 -0.19 -17.42
C ASP A 422 -19.73 1.24 -16.94
N LEU A 423 -19.46 2.23 -17.80
CA LEU A 423 -19.65 3.65 -17.53
C LEU A 423 -20.81 4.18 -18.37
N THR A 424 -21.82 4.73 -17.71
CA THR A 424 -22.84 5.57 -18.34
C THR A 424 -22.35 7.01 -18.34
N VAL A 425 -22.09 7.53 -19.54
CA VAL A 425 -21.65 8.92 -19.76
C VAL A 425 -22.88 9.75 -20.06
N SER A 426 -23.35 10.51 -19.07
CA SER A 426 -24.42 11.48 -19.27
C SER A 426 -23.82 12.75 -19.86
N VAL A 427 -24.33 13.21 -21.00
CA VAL A 427 -23.85 14.42 -21.68
C VAL A 427 -24.95 15.47 -21.61
N ASN A 428 -24.89 16.34 -20.60
CA ASN A 428 -25.89 17.34 -20.26
C ASN A 428 -25.58 18.69 -20.92
N VAL A 429 -26.59 19.58 -20.99
CA VAL A 429 -26.40 20.99 -21.34
C VAL A 429 -25.49 21.66 -20.29
N SER A 430 -24.47 22.40 -20.75
CA SER A 430 -23.49 23.11 -19.91
C SER A 430 -23.78 24.59 -19.75
#